data_AF-A0A8X8Z8L5-F1
#
_entry.id   AF-A0A8X8Z8L5-F1
#
_cell.length_a   1.000
_cell.length_b   1.000
_cell.length_c   1.000
_cell.angle_alpha   90.00
_cell.angle_beta   90.00
_cell.angle_gamma   90.00
#
_symmetry.space_group_name_H-M   'P 1'
#
loop_
_entity.id
_entity.type
_entity.pdbx_description
1 polymer ?
#
loop_
_entity_poly.entity_id
_entity_poly.type
_entity_poly.pdbx_seq_one_letter_code
_entity_poly.pdbx_strand_id
1 'polypeptide(L)'
;MKIKVSHSFPIKSKCTVTPDQNSILKPLKLSVSDLPMLSCHYIQKGVLLPPPPLPLLPLLQRALSRSLSLFPPLAGRLSTDPAGHVHIHCNDAGADLIHADASHLHVTDLLNSTNGDVPHAVKGLFAFDGAVSYNGHFRPILAVQVTELADGIFIACSVSHAVVDGTSFWNFFNTFAEVCRGAERISKSPDFRRESVLISDAVLRLPEGGFAVDFGNDPIRERIFSFSGESILKLKSTVNNQVNMAEMMGKQSNDKLITNKAAIAEISSFQSLCALLWGAITRARNLPADKTTTFRMAVNCRHRLDPKLEEFYFGNAIQSAATAALAGEVEGKGVRWCAERLNGTVAGHGVREYVEEWEREPRCFPLGNAGGGMVVMGSSPRFPMYENDFGWGRPVAVRSGRNNKFDGKISAFPGREGGGSVDLEVVLAPGAMAGLESDPEFMQYVTLC
;
A
#
# COMPACT_ATOMS: atom_id res chain seq x y z
N MET A 1 11.84 2.64 31.62
CA MET A 1 12.30 3.37 30.42
C MET A 1 12.98 2.36 29.50
N LYS A 2 12.23 1.69 28.59
CA LYS A 2 12.83 0.76 27.64
C LYS A 2 13.34 1.56 26.45
N ILE A 3 14.63 1.44 26.16
CA ILE A 3 15.32 2.11 25.04
C ILE A 3 14.62 1.68 23.75
N LYS A 4 13.97 2.62 23.06
CA LYS A 4 13.62 2.44 21.63
C LYS A 4 14.95 2.32 20.90
N VAL A 5 15.41 1.10 20.62
CA VAL A 5 16.54 0.89 19.73
C VAL A 5 16.12 1.45 18.37
N SER A 6 16.67 2.61 17.99
CA SER A 6 16.50 3.13 16.64
C SER A 6 17.34 2.24 15.73
N HIS A 7 16.67 1.41 14.95
CA HIS A 7 17.32 0.52 13.99
C HIS A 7 17.66 1.26 12.70
N SER A 8 18.05 2.53 12.80
CA SER A 8 18.49 3.33 11.66
C SER A 8 19.94 2.98 11.35
N PHE A 9 20.23 2.65 10.11
CA PHE A 9 21.59 2.51 9.63
C PHE A 9 22.36 3.84 9.72
N PRO A 10 23.70 3.82 9.86
CA PRO A 10 24.51 5.02 9.81
C PRO A 10 24.19 5.89 8.59
N ILE A 11 23.85 7.16 8.82
CA ILE A 11 23.55 8.11 7.75
C ILE A 11 24.87 8.73 7.28
N LYS A 12 25.25 8.45 6.03
CA LYS A 12 26.41 9.04 5.36
C LYS A 12 26.16 10.50 4.98
N SER A 13 24.96 10.81 4.47
CA SER A 13 24.56 12.17 4.15
C SER A 13 23.04 12.33 4.15
N LYS A 14 22.59 13.56 4.34
CA LYS A 14 21.18 13.96 4.22
C LYS A 14 21.12 15.34 3.59
N CYS A 15 20.28 15.53 2.59
CA CYS A 15 20.00 16.84 2.02
C CYS A 15 18.52 17.00 1.68
N THR A 16 18.07 18.25 1.54
CA THR A 16 16.77 18.58 0.97
C THR A 16 16.94 18.85 -0.51
N VAL A 17 16.19 18.14 -1.35
CA VAL A 17 16.20 18.28 -2.81
C VAL A 17 14.97 19.08 -3.21
N THR A 18 15.19 20.22 -3.84
CA THR A 18 14.15 21.07 -4.41
C THR A 18 13.92 20.72 -5.88
N PRO A 19 12.74 21.03 -6.46
CA PRO A 19 12.49 20.85 -7.88
C PRO A 19 13.46 21.69 -8.73
N ASP A 20 13.75 21.23 -9.95
CA ASP A 20 14.61 21.94 -10.92
C ASP A 20 13.88 23.07 -11.67
N GLN A 21 12.55 23.12 -11.54
CA GLN A 21 11.69 24.16 -12.07
C GLN A 21 10.69 24.57 -10.99
N ASN A 22 10.47 25.88 -10.86
CA ASN A 22 9.48 26.38 -9.89
C ASN A 22 8.08 25.91 -10.27
N SER A 23 7.32 25.47 -9.26
CA SER A 23 5.93 25.09 -9.44
C SER A 23 5.06 26.29 -9.78
N ILE A 24 4.22 26.13 -10.80
CA ILE A 24 3.11 27.05 -11.12
C ILE A 24 1.76 26.51 -10.63
N LEU A 25 1.77 25.35 -9.95
CA LEU A 25 0.56 24.66 -9.52
C LEU A 25 -0.05 25.38 -8.30
N LYS A 26 -1.33 25.75 -8.42
CA LYS A 26 -2.09 26.32 -7.30
C LYS A 26 -2.19 25.28 -6.16
N PRO A 27 -2.41 25.74 -4.91
CA PRO A 27 -2.66 24.82 -3.80
C PRO A 27 -3.77 23.82 -4.13
N LEU A 28 -3.55 22.55 -3.81
CA LEU A 28 -4.51 21.48 -4.08
C LEU A 28 -5.30 21.19 -2.81
N LYS A 29 -6.61 21.44 -2.80
CA LYS A 29 -7.50 21.04 -1.71
C LYS A 29 -7.47 19.51 -1.55
N LEU A 30 -7.34 19.03 -0.31
CA LEU A 30 -7.47 17.61 0.00
C LEU A 30 -8.92 17.15 -0.23
N SER A 31 -9.06 16.01 -0.88
CA SER A 31 -10.35 15.37 -1.16
C SER A 31 -10.92 14.65 0.07
N VAL A 32 -12.18 14.25 0.01
CA VAL A 32 -12.83 13.36 0.98
C VAL A 32 -12.14 12.00 1.10
N SER A 33 -11.35 11.59 0.09
CA SER A 33 -10.52 10.39 0.14
C SER A 33 -9.13 10.64 0.75
N ASP A 34 -8.63 11.89 0.70
CA ASP A 34 -7.35 12.28 1.28
C ASP A 34 -7.46 12.56 2.79
N LEU A 35 -8.52 13.27 3.20
CA LEU A 35 -8.71 13.75 4.58
C LEU A 35 -8.69 12.63 5.63
N PRO A 36 -9.35 11.46 5.42
CA PRO A 36 -9.28 10.36 6.38
C PRO A 36 -7.88 9.80 6.57
N MET A 37 -6.98 9.98 5.59
CA MET A 37 -5.61 9.48 5.66
C MET A 37 -4.70 10.39 6.49
N LEU A 38 -5.15 11.58 6.93
CA LEU A 38 -4.37 12.46 7.82
C LEU A 38 -3.95 11.77 9.12
N SER A 39 -4.77 10.84 9.62
CA SER A 39 -4.49 10.01 10.79
C SER A 39 -3.72 8.72 10.49
N CYS A 40 -3.31 8.47 9.24
CA CYS A 40 -2.53 7.29 8.86
C CYS A 40 -1.04 7.60 8.87
N HIS A 41 -0.18 6.61 9.11
CA HIS A 41 1.25 6.81 8.90
C HIS A 41 1.57 7.00 7.42
N TYR A 42 2.73 7.62 7.14
CA TYR A 42 3.29 7.71 5.79
C TYR A 42 3.39 6.30 5.16
N ILE A 43 3.06 6.20 3.87
CA ILE A 43 3.31 5.01 3.07
C ILE A 43 4.82 4.82 2.96
N GLN A 44 5.31 3.61 3.27
CA GLN A 44 6.71 3.22 3.13
C GLN A 44 6.82 2.02 2.20
N LYS A 45 7.39 2.21 1.00
CA LYS A 45 7.70 1.12 0.07
C LYS A 45 9.07 1.34 -0.55
N GLY A 46 9.80 0.26 -0.77
CA GLY A 46 11.15 0.31 -1.30
C GLY A 46 11.48 -0.93 -2.11
N VAL A 47 12.49 -0.79 -2.95
CA VAL A 47 12.96 -1.81 -3.87
C VAL A 47 14.40 -2.16 -3.55
N LEU A 48 14.68 -3.46 -3.57
CA LEU A 48 16.03 -4.00 -3.52
C LEU A 48 16.52 -4.18 -4.95
N LEU A 49 17.67 -3.61 -5.27
CA LEU A 49 18.22 -3.52 -6.62
C LEU A 49 19.64 -4.11 -6.65
N PRO A 50 20.09 -4.59 -7.82
CA PRO A 50 21.50 -4.92 -8.04
C PRO A 50 22.42 -3.71 -7.80
N PRO A 51 23.74 -3.93 -7.66
CA PRO A 51 24.71 -2.85 -7.49
C PRO A 51 24.61 -1.80 -8.61
N PRO A 52 24.53 -0.50 -8.27
CA PRO A 52 24.45 0.57 -9.26
C PRO A 52 25.83 0.95 -9.84
N PRO A 53 25.88 1.65 -10.98
CA PRO A 53 27.09 2.34 -11.43
C PRO A 53 27.40 3.55 -10.50
N LEU A 54 28.68 3.91 -10.39
CA LEU A 54 29.16 5.08 -9.64
C LEU A 54 29.47 6.26 -10.58
N PRO A 55 29.26 7.53 -10.18
CA PRO A 55 28.77 8.01 -8.89
C PRO A 55 27.24 8.05 -8.78
N LEU A 56 26.71 7.40 -7.73
CA LEU A 56 25.27 7.20 -7.52
C LEU A 56 24.51 8.43 -7.03
N LEU A 57 25.00 9.07 -5.97
CA LEU A 57 24.22 10.09 -5.24
C LEU A 57 23.90 11.33 -6.09
N PRO A 58 24.86 11.90 -6.86
CA PRO A 58 24.57 13.04 -7.74
C PRO A 58 23.56 12.69 -8.85
N LEU A 59 23.56 11.45 -9.34
CA LEU A 59 22.59 10.98 -10.32
C LEU A 59 21.18 10.98 -9.72
N LEU A 60 21.01 10.35 -8.55
CA LEU A 60 19.73 10.29 -7.85
C LEU A 60 19.23 11.67 -7.43
N GLN A 61 20.11 12.56 -6.98
CA GLN A 61 19.74 13.92 -6.61
C GLN A 61 19.20 14.71 -7.81
N ARG A 62 19.86 14.64 -8.97
CA ARG A 62 19.36 15.29 -10.21
C ARG A 62 18.05 14.69 -10.67
N ALA A 63 17.94 13.36 -10.67
CA ALA A 63 16.73 12.67 -11.07
C ALA A 63 15.54 12.98 -10.14
N LEU A 64 15.78 13.09 -8.83
CA LEU A 64 14.77 13.45 -7.85
C LEU A 64 14.33 14.91 -8.04
N SER A 65 15.28 15.84 -8.21
CA SER A 65 14.98 17.25 -8.48
C SER A 65 14.11 17.41 -9.72
N ARG A 66 14.43 16.72 -10.82
CA ARG A 66 13.60 16.71 -12.04
C ARG A 66 12.22 16.09 -11.81
N SER A 67 12.16 14.98 -11.07
CA SER A 67 10.91 14.28 -10.77
C SER A 67 9.98 15.14 -9.89
N LEU A 68 10.54 15.93 -8.97
CA LEU A 68 9.76 16.84 -8.13
C LEU A 68 9.11 17.97 -8.95
N SER A 69 9.73 18.43 -10.03
CA SER A 69 9.11 19.39 -10.96
C SER A 69 7.91 18.79 -11.70
N LEU A 70 7.95 17.48 -11.95
CA LEU A 70 6.84 16.73 -12.57
C LEU A 70 5.75 16.36 -11.56
N PHE A 71 6.10 16.30 -10.27
CA PHE A 71 5.20 16.04 -9.15
C PHE A 71 5.30 17.13 -8.07
N PRO A 72 4.93 18.40 -8.38
CA PRO A 72 5.09 19.52 -7.46
C PRO A 72 4.51 19.31 -6.05
N PRO A 73 3.35 18.62 -5.87
CA PRO A 73 2.82 18.36 -4.54
C PRO A 73 3.79 17.63 -3.59
N LEU A 74 4.71 16.82 -4.11
CA LEU A 74 5.67 16.07 -3.29
C LEU A 74 6.83 16.93 -2.76
N ALA A 75 7.10 18.08 -3.38
CA ALA A 75 8.02 19.09 -2.87
C ALA A 75 7.32 20.12 -1.96
N GLY A 76 6.00 20.01 -1.77
CA GLY A 76 5.20 20.97 -1.01
C GLY A 76 5.15 20.72 0.50
N ARG A 77 4.22 21.42 1.15
CA ARG A 77 3.79 21.18 2.54
C ARG A 77 2.27 21.18 2.64
N LEU A 78 1.72 20.51 3.65
CA LEU A 78 0.32 20.66 3.99
C LEU A 78 0.10 22.02 4.69
N SER A 79 -1.07 22.60 4.49
CA SER A 79 -1.51 23.82 5.16
C SER A 79 -3.01 23.72 5.43
N THR A 80 -3.46 24.32 6.54
CA THR A 80 -4.89 24.42 6.85
C THR A 80 -5.27 25.89 6.76
N ASP A 81 -6.32 26.20 6.01
CA ASP A 81 -6.82 27.56 5.86
C ASP A 81 -7.73 27.97 7.04
N PRO A 82 -8.13 29.26 7.14
CA PRO A 82 -9.00 29.72 8.21
C PRO A 82 -10.41 29.09 8.22
N ALA A 83 -10.86 28.51 7.12
CA ALA A 83 -12.12 27.77 7.05
C ALA A 83 -11.98 26.30 7.50
N GLY A 84 -10.75 25.85 7.76
CA GLY A 84 -10.43 24.50 8.21
C GLY A 84 -10.17 23.51 7.06
N HIS A 85 -10.13 23.96 5.81
CA HIS A 85 -9.78 23.08 4.70
C HIS A 85 -8.28 22.86 4.63
N VAL A 86 -7.88 21.62 4.41
CA VAL A 86 -6.47 21.24 4.27
C VAL A 86 -6.08 21.25 2.79
N HIS A 87 -4.95 21.85 2.48
CA HIS A 87 -4.41 21.99 1.13
C HIS A 87 -2.97 21.50 1.06
N ILE A 88 -2.57 21.01 -0.11
CA ILE A 88 -1.16 20.80 -0.47
C ILE A 88 -0.66 22.10 -1.10
N HIS A 89 0.17 22.84 -0.38
CA HIS A 89 0.84 24.02 -0.89
C HIS A 89 2.10 23.59 -1.64
N CYS A 90 2.08 23.68 -2.97
CA CYS A 90 3.18 23.30 -3.86
C CYS A 90 4.25 24.41 -3.89
N ASN A 91 4.92 24.61 -2.75
CA ASN A 91 5.81 25.74 -2.48
C ASN A 91 7.31 25.44 -2.66
N ASP A 92 7.63 24.36 -3.37
CA ASP A 92 9.00 23.96 -3.71
C ASP A 92 9.95 23.79 -2.51
N ALA A 93 9.41 23.60 -1.30
CA ALA A 93 10.16 23.40 -0.06
C ALA A 93 10.98 22.09 -0.03
N GLY A 94 10.84 21.25 -1.04
CA GLY A 94 11.67 20.08 -1.32
C GLY A 94 11.32 18.83 -0.51
N ALA A 95 11.98 17.74 -0.90
CA ALA A 95 11.91 16.42 -0.29
C ALA A 95 13.26 16.03 0.33
N ASP A 96 13.27 15.13 1.32
CA ASP A 96 14.52 14.65 1.91
C ASP A 96 15.14 13.54 1.04
N LEU A 97 16.44 13.65 0.75
CA LEU A 97 17.26 12.57 0.22
C LEU A 97 18.26 12.14 1.29
N ILE A 98 18.22 10.87 1.68
CA ILE A 98 19.00 10.30 2.77
C ILE A 98 19.87 9.17 2.21
N HIS A 99 21.17 9.22 2.48
CA HIS A 99 22.13 8.19 2.11
C HIS A 99 22.59 7.46 3.37
N ALA A 100 22.37 6.15 3.42
CA ALA A 100 22.70 5.31 4.57
C ALA A 100 23.64 4.16 4.18
N ASP A 101 24.40 3.69 5.16
CA ASP A 101 25.34 2.57 5.01
C ASP A 101 24.86 1.33 5.76
N ALA A 102 24.58 0.27 5.02
CA ALA A 102 24.34 -1.07 5.55
C ALA A 102 25.24 -2.09 4.83
N SER A 103 26.47 -1.68 4.49
CA SER A 103 27.45 -2.47 3.75
C SER A 103 27.87 -3.79 4.43
N HIS A 104 27.47 -4.00 5.69
CA HIS A 104 27.62 -5.25 6.43
C HIS A 104 26.50 -6.27 6.15
N LEU A 105 25.44 -5.89 5.43
CA LEU A 105 24.33 -6.76 5.05
C LEU A 105 24.39 -7.06 3.56
N HIS A 106 24.07 -8.31 3.21
CA HIS A 106 23.83 -8.73 1.84
C HIS A 106 22.34 -8.69 1.52
N VAL A 107 22.02 -8.69 0.23
CA VAL A 107 20.66 -8.88 -0.31
C VAL A 107 19.98 -10.08 0.35
N THR A 108 20.68 -11.20 0.51
CA THR A 108 20.14 -12.43 1.11
C THR A 108 19.73 -12.25 2.57
N ASP A 109 20.41 -11.39 3.33
CA ASP A 109 20.10 -11.13 4.75
C ASP A 109 18.78 -10.36 4.92
N LEU A 110 18.28 -9.73 3.85
CA LEU A 110 17.00 -8.99 3.82
C LEU A 110 15.87 -9.82 3.22
N LEU A 111 16.18 -10.91 2.51
CA LEU A 111 15.22 -11.79 1.87
C LEU A 111 14.92 -13.02 2.73
N ASN A 112 15.93 -13.55 3.42
CA ASN A 112 15.84 -14.80 4.16
C ASN A 112 15.92 -14.54 5.66
N SER A 113 15.18 -15.35 6.43
CA SER A 113 15.27 -15.38 7.88
C SER A 113 15.21 -16.83 8.37
N THR A 114 15.92 -17.12 9.45
CA THR A 114 15.94 -18.45 10.09
C THR A 114 14.57 -18.89 10.61
N ASN A 115 13.72 -17.94 11.00
CA ASN A 115 12.35 -18.20 11.45
C ASN A 115 11.29 -17.86 10.39
N GLY A 116 11.73 -17.50 9.17
CA GLY A 116 10.89 -17.09 8.06
C GLY A 116 10.29 -15.68 8.15
N ASP A 117 10.38 -15.00 9.29
CA ASP A 117 9.87 -13.63 9.43
C ASP A 117 10.65 -12.66 8.54
N VAL A 118 10.02 -11.55 8.15
CA VAL A 118 10.75 -10.46 7.48
C VAL A 118 11.85 -9.95 8.41
N PRO A 119 13.13 -9.93 7.97
CA PRO A 119 14.24 -9.51 8.81
C PRO A 119 14.02 -8.12 9.39
N HIS A 120 14.28 -7.96 10.69
CA HIS A 120 14.06 -6.68 11.38
C HIS A 120 14.88 -5.52 10.76
N ALA A 121 16.03 -5.84 10.16
CA ALA A 121 16.88 -4.91 9.42
C ALA A 121 16.13 -4.14 8.32
N VAL A 122 15.10 -4.74 7.69
CA VAL A 122 14.28 -4.09 6.66
C VAL A 122 13.66 -2.79 7.16
N LYS A 123 13.30 -2.71 8.44
CA LYS A 123 12.68 -1.52 9.04
C LYS A 123 13.64 -0.31 9.07
N GLY A 124 14.95 -0.56 9.13
CA GLY A 124 15.99 0.47 9.11
C GLY A 124 16.24 1.11 7.74
N LEU A 125 15.70 0.50 6.68
CA LEU A 125 15.90 0.94 5.30
C LEU A 125 14.96 2.09 4.89
N PHE A 126 14.11 2.57 5.80
CA PHE A 126 13.09 3.58 5.51
C PHE A 126 13.23 4.81 6.40
N ALA A 127 13.01 5.97 5.81
CA ALA A 127 12.93 7.25 6.52
C ALA A 127 11.55 7.47 7.15
N PHE A 128 11.45 8.48 8.02
CA PHE A 128 10.16 8.92 8.60
C PHE A 128 9.39 7.81 9.34
N ASP A 129 10.11 7.01 10.15
CA ASP A 129 9.52 6.03 11.05
C ASP A 129 8.53 6.69 12.02
N GLY A 130 7.31 6.15 12.09
CA GLY A 130 6.21 6.67 12.92
C GLY A 130 5.64 8.02 12.48
N ALA A 131 6.02 8.54 11.30
CA ALA A 131 5.46 9.79 10.79
C ALA A 131 3.99 9.61 10.43
N VAL A 132 3.12 10.43 11.00
CA VAL A 132 1.69 10.50 10.69
C VAL A 132 1.48 11.50 9.56
N SER A 133 0.56 11.23 8.64
CA SER A 133 0.36 12.02 7.42
C SER A 133 0.08 13.50 7.70
N TYR A 134 -0.60 13.81 8.80
CA TYR A 134 -0.77 15.18 9.32
C TYR A 134 0.55 15.92 9.55
N ASN A 135 1.65 15.22 9.88
CA ASN A 135 2.96 15.84 10.03
C ASN A 135 3.47 16.50 8.74
N GLY A 136 2.89 16.21 7.57
CA GLY A 136 3.19 16.92 6.32
C GLY A 136 2.98 18.44 6.38
N HIS A 137 2.32 18.96 7.43
CA HIS A 137 2.28 20.39 7.75
C HIS A 137 3.64 20.96 8.18
N PHE A 138 4.45 20.13 8.83
CA PHE A 138 5.66 20.54 9.55
C PHE A 138 6.94 19.84 9.07
N ARG A 139 6.82 18.87 8.17
CA ARG A 139 7.95 18.12 7.60
C ARG A 139 7.73 17.85 6.11
N PRO A 140 8.77 17.42 5.37
CA PRO A 140 8.62 17.04 3.98
C PRO A 140 7.50 16.01 3.77
N ILE A 141 6.77 16.16 2.67
CA ILE A 141 5.75 15.20 2.23
C ILE A 141 6.40 13.89 1.78
N LEU A 142 7.59 13.97 1.17
CA LEU A 142 8.36 12.84 0.65
C LEU A 142 9.76 12.80 1.30
N ALA A 143 10.22 11.58 1.56
CA ALA A 143 11.64 11.26 1.71
C ALA A 143 12.02 10.07 0.83
N VAL A 144 13.21 10.14 0.23
CA VAL A 144 13.89 9.04 -0.46
C VAL A 144 15.10 8.63 0.36
N GLN A 145 15.14 7.38 0.82
CA GLN A 145 16.32 6.81 1.47
C GLN A 145 17.01 5.82 0.54
N VAL A 146 18.32 5.95 0.43
CA VAL A 146 19.21 5.14 -0.39
C VAL A 146 20.17 4.45 0.55
N THR A 147 20.07 3.14 0.69
CA THR A 147 20.91 2.36 1.61
C THR A 147 21.82 1.42 0.82
N GLU A 148 23.14 1.60 0.97
CA GLU A 148 24.15 0.72 0.37
C GLU A 148 24.22 -0.61 1.13
N LEU A 149 24.30 -1.72 0.39
CA LEU A 149 24.50 -3.08 0.90
C LEU A 149 25.83 -3.63 0.37
N ALA A 150 26.27 -4.79 0.88
CA ALA A 150 27.50 -5.45 0.44
C ALA A 150 27.48 -5.80 -1.07
N ASP A 151 26.32 -6.20 -1.58
CA ASP A 151 26.11 -6.78 -2.91
C ASP A 151 24.89 -6.18 -3.64
N GLY A 152 24.42 -5.01 -3.20
CA GLY A 152 23.25 -4.36 -3.80
C GLY A 152 22.94 -2.99 -3.21
N ILE A 153 21.73 -2.50 -3.52
CA ILE A 153 21.24 -1.24 -2.98
C ILE A 153 19.75 -1.30 -2.70
N PHE A 154 19.31 -0.62 -1.64
CA PHE A 154 17.90 -0.43 -1.34
C PHE A 154 17.50 1.02 -1.53
N ILE A 155 16.47 1.27 -2.35
CA ILE A 155 15.86 2.60 -2.50
C ILE A 155 14.45 2.56 -1.93
N ALA A 156 14.17 3.46 -0.99
CA ALA A 156 12.92 3.53 -0.26
C ALA A 156 12.26 4.90 -0.42
N CYS A 157 10.96 4.94 -0.69
CA CYS A 157 10.16 6.14 -0.63
C CYS A 157 9.23 6.11 0.60
N SER A 158 9.21 7.21 1.34
CA SER A 158 8.29 7.46 2.46
C SER A 158 7.45 8.69 2.15
N VAL A 159 6.14 8.53 1.97
CA VAL A 159 5.24 9.60 1.49
C VAL A 159 3.99 9.72 2.36
N SER A 160 3.56 10.95 2.66
CA SER A 160 2.30 11.20 3.38
C SER A 160 1.11 10.54 2.67
N HIS A 161 0.38 9.67 3.38
CA HIS A 161 -0.76 8.96 2.81
C HIS A 161 -1.94 9.90 2.52
N ALA A 162 -2.01 11.07 3.19
CA ALA A 162 -2.96 12.12 2.85
C ALA A 162 -2.68 12.81 1.50
N VAL A 163 -1.53 12.54 0.87
CA VAL A 163 -1.14 13.15 -0.41
C VAL A 163 -1.20 12.14 -1.56
N VAL A 164 -0.97 10.85 -1.28
CA VAL A 164 -0.96 9.80 -2.31
C VAL A 164 -1.66 8.53 -1.83
N ASP A 165 -2.32 7.85 -2.77
CA ASP A 165 -2.66 6.43 -2.67
C ASP A 165 -1.62 5.55 -3.38
N GLY A 166 -1.84 4.23 -3.40
CA GLY A 166 -0.92 3.29 -4.06
C GLY A 166 -0.71 3.58 -5.56
N THR A 167 -1.73 4.04 -6.28
CA THR A 167 -1.61 4.34 -7.72
C THR A 167 -0.70 5.56 -7.94
N SER A 168 -0.97 6.66 -7.25
CA SER A 168 -0.19 7.90 -7.37
C SER A 168 1.23 7.75 -6.80
N PHE A 169 1.39 6.97 -5.73
CA PHE A 169 2.70 6.63 -5.16
C PHE A 169 3.60 5.89 -6.17
N TRP A 170 3.10 4.79 -6.77
CA TRP A 170 3.90 4.01 -7.71
C TRP A 170 4.09 4.73 -9.05
N ASN A 171 3.18 5.62 -9.44
CA ASN A 171 3.40 6.51 -10.59
C ASN A 171 4.63 7.39 -10.36
N PHE A 172 4.71 8.07 -9.22
CA PHE A 172 5.89 8.86 -8.87
C PHE A 172 7.16 8.01 -8.80
N PHE A 173 7.13 6.88 -8.07
CA PHE A 173 8.33 6.08 -7.86
C PHE A 173 8.89 5.51 -9.18
N ASN A 174 8.02 5.06 -10.08
CA ASN A 174 8.45 4.58 -11.40
C ASN A 174 8.91 5.73 -12.29
N THR A 175 8.28 6.89 -12.21
CA THR A 175 8.74 8.09 -12.94
C THR A 175 10.13 8.51 -12.46
N PHE A 176 10.39 8.45 -11.15
CA PHE A 176 11.72 8.73 -10.60
C PHE A 176 12.79 7.78 -11.13
N ALA A 177 12.48 6.48 -11.23
CA ALA A 177 13.37 5.49 -11.83
C ALA A 177 13.57 5.72 -13.34
N GLU A 178 12.50 6.06 -14.07
CA GLU A 178 12.52 6.42 -15.50
C GLU A 178 13.39 7.65 -15.78
N VAL A 179 13.24 8.72 -15.00
CA VAL A 179 14.06 9.93 -15.09
C VAL A 179 15.52 9.64 -14.73
N CYS A 180 15.78 8.76 -13.75
CA CYS A 180 17.14 8.35 -13.39
C CYS A 180 17.87 7.64 -14.55
N ARG A 181 17.13 6.93 -15.42
CA ARG A 181 17.68 6.34 -16.66
C ARG A 181 17.90 7.32 -17.80
N GLY A 182 17.54 8.59 -17.63
CA GLY A 182 17.71 9.63 -18.63
C GLY A 182 16.54 9.77 -19.59
N ALA A 183 15.31 9.38 -19.19
CA ALA A 183 14.13 9.62 -20.02
C ALA A 183 13.87 11.13 -20.22
N GLU A 184 13.74 11.55 -21.47
CA GLU A 184 13.42 12.95 -21.82
C GLU A 184 11.93 13.27 -21.64
N ARG A 185 11.06 12.27 -21.78
CA ARG A 185 9.61 12.35 -21.59
C ARG A 185 9.16 11.20 -20.72
N ILE A 186 8.27 11.48 -19.78
CA ILE A 186 7.73 10.48 -18.86
C ILE A 186 6.60 9.70 -19.49
N SER A 187 6.53 8.41 -19.18
CA SER A 187 5.51 7.49 -19.68
C SER A 187 4.10 7.80 -19.15
N LYS A 188 3.99 8.26 -17.89
CA LYS A 188 2.72 8.37 -17.15
C LYS A 188 2.62 9.72 -16.43
N SER A 189 2.04 10.72 -17.11
CA SER A 189 1.90 12.06 -16.54
C SER A 189 0.84 12.13 -15.44
N PRO A 190 1.12 12.74 -14.27
CA PRO A 190 0.13 12.89 -13.20
C PRO A 190 -0.96 13.92 -13.56
N ASP A 191 -2.20 13.64 -13.17
CA ASP A 191 -3.32 14.59 -13.26
C ASP A 191 -3.59 15.24 -11.89
N PHE A 192 -3.44 16.56 -11.82
CA PHE A 192 -3.61 17.34 -10.59
C PHE A 192 -4.98 18.01 -10.48
N ARG A 193 -5.88 17.82 -11.44
CA ARG A 193 -7.21 18.44 -11.40
C ARG A 193 -7.96 18.04 -10.12
N ARG A 194 -8.76 18.98 -9.61
CA ARG A 194 -9.58 18.84 -8.39
C ARG A 194 -11.05 19.14 -8.71
N GLU A 195 -11.51 18.57 -9.83
CA GLU A 195 -12.86 18.76 -10.37
C GLU A 195 -13.59 17.41 -10.36
N SER A 196 -14.01 16.96 -9.18
CA SER A 196 -14.77 15.71 -9.04
C SER A 196 -15.60 15.71 -7.76
N VAL A 197 -16.51 14.74 -7.63
CA VAL A 197 -17.31 14.53 -6.41
C VAL A 197 -16.45 14.26 -5.16
N LEU A 198 -15.16 13.91 -5.32
CA LEU A 198 -14.28 13.73 -4.17
C LEU A 198 -13.89 15.06 -3.52
N ILE A 199 -14.12 16.20 -4.17
CA ILE A 199 -13.80 17.52 -3.62
C ILE A 199 -15.06 18.09 -2.98
N SER A 200 -15.04 18.17 -1.65
CA SER A 200 -16.17 18.61 -0.83
C SER A 200 -15.83 19.89 -0.06
N ASP A 201 -16.86 20.62 0.34
CA ASP A 201 -16.75 21.74 1.28
C ASP A 201 -16.89 21.32 2.74
N ALA A 202 -17.24 20.05 3.01
CA ALA A 202 -17.23 19.51 4.37
C ALA A 202 -15.81 19.57 4.98
N VAL A 203 -15.76 19.87 6.28
CA VAL A 203 -14.52 20.07 7.03
C VAL A 203 -14.34 18.93 8.03
N LEU A 204 -13.21 18.23 7.93
CA LEU A 204 -12.77 17.30 8.97
C LEU A 204 -12.27 18.08 10.18
N ARG A 205 -12.89 17.89 11.34
CA ARG A 205 -12.42 18.51 12.59
C ARG A 205 -11.08 17.88 12.99
N LEU A 206 -10.04 18.69 12.99
CA LEU A 206 -8.69 18.28 13.38
C LEU A 206 -8.57 18.35 14.92
N PRO A 207 -8.01 17.32 15.58
CA PRO A 207 -7.76 17.37 17.02
C PRO A 207 -6.71 18.44 17.36
N GLU A 208 -6.87 19.10 18.52
CA GLU A 208 -5.84 19.98 19.06
C GLU A 208 -4.56 19.18 19.31
N GLY A 209 -3.43 19.67 18.78
CA GLY A 209 -2.14 18.97 18.85
C GLY A 209 -1.90 17.96 17.72
N GLY A 210 -2.87 17.75 16.83
CA GLY A 210 -2.75 16.85 15.67
C GLY A 210 -3.01 15.38 16.00
N PHE A 211 -2.65 14.49 15.07
CA PHE A 211 -2.92 13.06 15.18
C PHE A 211 -1.73 12.30 15.77
N ALA A 212 -2.05 11.34 16.64
CA ALA A 212 -1.14 10.30 17.08
C ALA A 212 -1.70 8.93 16.67
N VAL A 213 -0.82 8.04 16.22
CA VAL A 213 -1.15 6.65 15.91
C VAL A 213 -0.35 5.77 16.84
N ASP A 214 -1.07 4.98 17.64
CA ASP A 214 -0.47 3.99 18.52
C ASP A 214 -1.22 2.67 18.34
N PHE A 215 -0.47 1.61 18.03
CA PHE A 215 -1.00 0.25 17.91
C PHE A 215 -0.72 -0.59 19.16
N GLY A 216 -0.22 0.05 20.23
CA GLY A 216 0.29 -0.63 21.40
C GLY A 216 1.70 -1.17 21.19
N ASN A 217 2.21 -1.83 22.23
CA ASN A 217 3.53 -2.46 22.23
C ASN A 217 3.46 -3.99 22.14
N ASP A 218 2.29 -4.52 21.76
CA ASP A 218 2.11 -5.96 21.63
C ASP A 218 3.03 -6.50 20.53
N PRO A 219 3.67 -7.66 20.75
CA PRO A 219 4.54 -8.24 19.76
C PRO A 219 3.75 -8.58 18.49
N ILE A 220 4.35 -8.30 17.34
CA ILE A 220 3.84 -8.68 16.03
C ILE A 220 4.90 -9.46 15.25
N ARG A 221 4.47 -10.48 14.52
CA ARG A 221 5.26 -11.16 13.50
C ARG A 221 4.85 -10.67 12.13
N GLU A 222 5.82 -10.59 11.23
CA GLU A 222 5.65 -10.14 9.87
C GLU A 222 6.20 -11.24 8.96
N ARG A 223 5.37 -11.78 8.07
CA ARG A 223 5.73 -12.90 7.19
C ARG A 223 5.28 -12.64 5.78
N ILE A 224 6.06 -13.13 4.81
CA ILE A 224 5.68 -13.13 3.40
C ILE A 224 5.24 -14.54 3.04
N PHE A 225 4.01 -14.66 2.53
CA PHE A 225 3.48 -15.89 1.95
C PHE A 225 3.35 -15.70 0.44
N SER A 226 4.03 -16.54 -0.32
CA SER A 226 4.03 -16.50 -1.79
C SER A 226 2.97 -17.44 -2.34
N PHE A 227 2.28 -17.00 -3.39
CA PHE A 227 1.26 -17.76 -4.10
C PHE A 227 1.56 -17.73 -5.59
N SER A 228 1.75 -18.91 -6.19
CA SER A 228 1.88 -19.02 -7.64
C SER A 228 0.59 -18.62 -8.35
N GLY A 229 0.69 -18.20 -9.61
CA GLY A 229 -0.49 -17.93 -10.43
C GLY A 229 -1.41 -19.15 -10.55
N GLU A 230 -0.83 -20.35 -10.64
CA GLU A 230 -1.57 -21.61 -10.67
C GLU A 230 -2.35 -21.86 -9.38
N SER A 231 -1.72 -21.69 -8.21
CA SER A 231 -2.40 -21.83 -6.91
C SER A 231 -3.57 -20.86 -6.77
N ILE A 232 -3.41 -19.63 -7.24
CA ILE A 232 -4.45 -18.60 -7.21
C ILE A 232 -5.60 -18.95 -8.15
N LEU A 233 -5.31 -19.44 -9.35
CA LEU A 233 -6.33 -19.90 -10.30
C LEU A 233 -7.09 -21.13 -9.77
N LYS A 234 -6.38 -22.07 -9.13
CA LYS A 234 -7.01 -23.20 -8.43
C LYS A 234 -7.95 -22.72 -7.34
N LEU A 235 -7.53 -21.77 -6.50
CA LEU A 235 -8.38 -21.17 -5.48
C LEU A 235 -9.61 -20.48 -6.09
N LYS A 236 -9.43 -19.69 -7.15
CA LYS A 236 -10.53 -19.03 -7.87
C LYS A 236 -11.54 -20.06 -8.41
N SER A 237 -11.06 -21.15 -9.00
CA SER A 237 -11.88 -22.25 -9.51
C SER A 237 -12.71 -22.91 -8.41
N THR A 238 -12.07 -23.23 -7.27
CA THR A 238 -12.75 -23.76 -6.07
C THR A 238 -13.84 -22.83 -5.58
N VAL A 239 -13.55 -21.53 -5.47
CA VAL A 239 -14.53 -20.53 -5.00
C VAL A 239 -15.71 -20.39 -5.95
N ASN A 240 -15.46 -20.34 -7.26
CA ASN A 240 -16.52 -20.17 -8.26
C ASN A 240 -17.29 -21.47 -8.57
N ASN A 241 -16.85 -22.63 -8.07
CA ASN A 241 -17.36 -23.96 -8.47
C ASN A 241 -17.34 -24.16 -10.01
N GLN A 242 -16.33 -23.59 -10.68
CA GLN A 242 -16.21 -23.60 -12.13
C GLN A 242 -14.76 -23.83 -12.53
N VAL A 243 -14.52 -24.82 -13.40
CA VAL A 243 -13.23 -25.02 -14.05
C VAL A 243 -13.23 -24.21 -15.36
N ASN A 244 -12.61 -23.03 -15.36
CA ASN A 244 -12.40 -22.29 -16.59
C ASN A 244 -11.07 -22.71 -17.24
N MET A 245 -11.13 -23.69 -18.13
CA MET A 245 -9.97 -24.22 -18.86
C MET A 245 -9.25 -23.14 -19.69
N ALA A 246 -9.93 -22.07 -20.12
CA ALA A 246 -9.31 -21.00 -20.90
C ALA A 246 -8.41 -20.08 -20.04
N GLU A 247 -8.82 -19.81 -18.79
CA GLU A 247 -7.98 -19.08 -17.82
C GLU A 247 -6.82 -19.94 -17.32
N MET A 248 -7.05 -21.24 -17.08
CA MET A 248 -5.98 -22.19 -16.73
C MET A 248 -4.91 -22.33 -17.82
N MET A 249 -5.27 -22.11 -19.09
CA MET A 249 -4.33 -22.08 -20.22
C MET A 249 -3.74 -20.69 -20.50
N GLY A 250 -3.82 -19.75 -19.57
CA GLY A 250 -3.05 -18.51 -19.59
C GLY A 250 -3.62 -17.36 -20.44
N LYS A 251 -4.86 -17.45 -20.93
CA LYS A 251 -5.52 -16.28 -21.53
C LYS A 251 -6.00 -15.35 -20.42
N GLN A 252 -5.25 -14.28 -20.17
CA GLN A 252 -5.69 -13.16 -19.33
C GLN A 252 -6.82 -12.40 -20.06
N SER A 253 -8.06 -12.87 -19.94
CA SER A 253 -9.21 -12.09 -20.36
C SER A 253 -9.57 -11.10 -19.27
N ASN A 254 -9.35 -9.81 -19.52
CA ASN A 254 -9.94 -8.72 -18.74
C ASN A 254 -11.41 -8.46 -19.09
N ASP A 255 -11.97 -9.20 -20.06
CA ASP A 255 -13.35 -9.04 -20.48
C ASP A 255 -14.31 -9.90 -19.67
N LYS A 256 -15.41 -9.27 -19.25
CA LYS A 256 -16.56 -9.93 -18.63
C LYS A 256 -17.10 -10.98 -19.60
N LEU A 257 -17.00 -12.26 -19.24
CA LEU A 257 -17.74 -13.32 -19.91
C LEU A 257 -19.23 -13.14 -19.56
N ILE A 258 -19.98 -12.40 -20.38
CA ILE A 258 -21.44 -12.32 -20.25
C ILE A 258 -22.00 -13.68 -20.63
N THR A 259 -22.26 -14.53 -19.63
CA THR A 259 -23.01 -15.76 -19.81
C THR A 259 -24.43 -15.55 -19.29
N ASN A 260 -25.41 -15.73 -20.18
CA ASN A 260 -26.85 -15.56 -19.92
C ASN A 260 -27.41 -16.71 -19.05
N LYS A 261 -26.89 -16.92 -17.85
CA LYS A 261 -27.52 -17.70 -16.77
C LYS A 261 -27.46 -16.85 -15.51
N ALA A 262 -28.60 -16.73 -14.81
CA ALA A 262 -28.83 -15.91 -13.60
C ALA A 262 -27.53 -15.42 -12.97
N ALA A 263 -27.17 -14.15 -13.23
CA ALA A 263 -25.81 -13.64 -13.13
C ALA A 263 -25.30 -13.61 -11.68
N ILE A 264 -24.80 -14.73 -11.18
CA ILE A 264 -23.88 -14.73 -10.05
C ILE A 264 -22.59 -14.13 -10.59
N ALA A 265 -22.29 -12.90 -10.18
CA ALA A 265 -21.08 -12.21 -10.61
C ALA A 265 -19.86 -13.06 -10.26
N GLU A 266 -18.99 -13.30 -11.25
CA GLU A 266 -17.77 -14.07 -11.08
C GLU A 266 -16.89 -13.45 -9.99
N ILE A 267 -16.40 -14.29 -9.07
CA ILE A 267 -15.52 -13.88 -7.99
C ILE A 267 -14.09 -13.84 -8.51
N SER A 268 -13.43 -12.68 -8.36
CA SER A 268 -12.07 -12.50 -8.86
C SER A 268 -11.03 -13.30 -8.06
N SER A 269 -9.87 -13.55 -8.67
CA SER A 269 -8.70 -14.16 -8.01
C SER A 269 -8.31 -13.43 -6.72
N PHE A 270 -8.31 -12.10 -6.76
CA PHE A 270 -7.93 -11.29 -5.59
C PHE A 270 -8.98 -11.39 -4.46
N GLN A 271 -10.27 -11.41 -4.79
CA GLN A 271 -11.33 -11.65 -3.80
C GLN A 271 -11.26 -13.06 -3.21
N SER A 272 -10.94 -14.06 -4.03
CA SER A 272 -10.76 -15.45 -3.58
C SER A 272 -9.60 -15.56 -2.58
N LEU A 273 -8.47 -14.89 -2.86
CA LEU A 273 -7.32 -14.81 -1.96
C LEU A 273 -7.65 -14.05 -0.66
N CYS A 274 -8.38 -12.94 -0.74
CA CYS A 274 -8.85 -12.21 0.43
C CYS A 274 -9.80 -13.05 1.30
N ALA A 275 -10.69 -13.82 0.69
CA ALA A 275 -11.61 -14.71 1.39
C ALA A 275 -10.87 -15.82 2.13
N LEU A 276 -9.87 -16.44 1.48
CA LEU A 276 -9.02 -17.45 2.10
C LEU A 276 -8.30 -16.89 3.34
N LEU A 277 -7.72 -15.69 3.24
CA LEU A 277 -7.08 -15.01 4.37
C LEU A 277 -8.08 -14.68 5.49
N TRP A 278 -9.28 -14.23 5.15
CA TRP A 278 -10.28 -13.89 6.16
C TRP A 278 -10.68 -15.11 6.98
N GLY A 279 -10.95 -16.23 6.31
CA GLY A 279 -11.25 -17.51 6.95
C GLY A 279 -10.09 -17.99 7.83
N ALA A 280 -8.89 -18.08 7.25
CA ALA A 280 -7.71 -18.60 7.93
C ALA A 280 -7.28 -17.75 9.13
N ILE A 281 -7.28 -16.41 9.01
CA ILE A 281 -6.94 -15.53 10.13
C ILE A 281 -8.00 -15.57 11.22
N THR A 282 -9.28 -15.71 10.87
CA THR A 282 -10.36 -15.84 11.86
C THR A 282 -10.16 -17.11 12.69
N ARG A 283 -9.91 -18.26 12.04
CA ARG A 283 -9.57 -19.53 12.72
C ARG A 283 -8.31 -19.42 13.55
N ALA A 284 -7.25 -18.86 12.99
CA ALA A 284 -5.95 -18.73 13.67
C ALA A 284 -6.02 -17.84 14.93
N ARG A 285 -6.96 -16.89 14.97
CA ARG A 285 -7.24 -16.06 16.15
C ARG A 285 -8.11 -16.74 17.19
N ASN A 286 -8.77 -17.85 16.84
CA ASN A 286 -9.72 -18.57 17.70
C ASN A 286 -10.74 -17.61 18.35
N LEU A 287 -11.38 -16.78 17.52
CA LEU A 287 -12.35 -15.78 17.99
C LEU A 287 -13.62 -16.48 18.51
N PRO A 288 -14.29 -15.95 19.55
CA PRO A 288 -15.61 -16.42 19.95
C PRO A 288 -16.57 -16.40 18.76
N ALA A 289 -17.41 -17.44 18.62
CA ALA A 289 -18.27 -17.60 17.44
C ALA A 289 -19.24 -16.42 17.21
N ASP A 290 -19.65 -15.75 18.29
CA ASP A 290 -20.53 -14.57 18.32
C ASP A 290 -19.77 -13.25 18.16
N LYS A 291 -18.43 -13.27 18.13
CA LYS A 291 -17.63 -12.08 17.90
C LYS A 291 -17.67 -11.66 16.43
N THR A 292 -17.89 -10.37 16.19
CA THR A 292 -17.79 -9.81 14.84
C THR A 292 -16.33 -9.76 14.37
N THR A 293 -16.07 -10.30 13.20
CA THR A 293 -14.83 -10.14 12.43
C THR A 293 -15.11 -9.28 11.19
N THR A 294 -14.15 -8.44 10.81
CA THR A 294 -14.30 -7.50 9.68
C THR A 294 -13.10 -7.57 8.76
N PHE A 295 -13.34 -7.73 7.46
CA PHE A 295 -12.32 -7.64 6.43
C PHE A 295 -12.52 -6.36 5.62
N ARG A 296 -11.51 -5.49 5.63
CA ARG A 296 -11.51 -4.22 4.90
C ARG A 296 -10.66 -4.32 3.64
N MET A 297 -11.24 -3.92 2.51
CA MET A 297 -10.56 -3.77 1.22
C MET A 297 -10.58 -2.31 0.78
N ALA A 298 -9.53 -1.88 0.08
CA ALA A 298 -9.55 -0.61 -0.63
C ALA A 298 -10.24 -0.76 -1.99
N VAL A 299 -11.22 0.09 -2.28
CA VAL A 299 -11.89 0.19 -3.58
C VAL A 299 -11.28 1.34 -4.35
N ASN A 300 -10.75 1.08 -5.55
CA ASN A 300 -10.28 2.13 -6.45
C ASN A 300 -11.48 2.83 -7.11
N CYS A 301 -11.65 4.11 -6.82
CA CYS A 301 -12.78 4.92 -7.26
C CYS A 301 -12.62 5.49 -8.68
N ARG A 302 -11.40 5.54 -9.23
CA ARG A 302 -11.09 6.24 -10.49
C ARG A 302 -12.01 5.85 -11.65
N HIS A 303 -12.22 4.54 -11.83
CA HIS A 303 -13.03 3.98 -12.91
C HIS A 303 -14.51 3.79 -12.54
N ARG A 304 -14.90 4.10 -11.30
CA ARG A 304 -16.26 3.93 -10.76
C ARG A 304 -17.08 5.20 -10.74
N LEU A 305 -16.44 6.34 -10.99
CA LEU A 305 -17.08 7.63 -11.12
C LEU A 305 -17.56 7.87 -12.55
N ASP A 306 -18.59 8.70 -12.67
CA ASP A 306 -19.06 9.27 -13.94
C ASP A 306 -19.17 10.79 -13.80
N PRO A 307 -18.32 11.59 -14.48
CA PRO A 307 -17.22 11.13 -15.34
C PRO A 307 -16.13 10.39 -14.55
N LYS A 308 -15.40 9.49 -15.23
CA LYS A 308 -14.25 8.79 -14.66
C LYS A 308 -13.15 9.78 -14.34
N LEU A 309 -12.38 9.51 -13.27
CA LEU A 309 -11.12 10.21 -13.05
C LEU A 309 -10.07 9.69 -14.03
N GLU A 310 -9.08 10.52 -14.36
CA GLU A 310 -7.92 10.06 -15.11
C GLU A 310 -7.22 8.91 -14.40
N GLU A 311 -6.63 8.03 -15.20
CA GLU A 311 -5.89 6.88 -14.72
C GLU A 311 -4.78 7.27 -13.73
N PHE A 312 -4.09 8.39 -14.01
CA PHE A 312 -2.99 8.93 -13.21
C PHE A 312 -3.38 10.12 -12.34
N TYR A 313 -4.65 10.23 -11.94
CA TYR A 313 -5.07 11.19 -10.89
C TYR A 313 -4.13 11.11 -9.68
N PHE A 314 -3.53 12.25 -9.34
CA PHE A 314 -2.61 12.40 -8.23
C PHE A 314 -3.38 12.76 -6.95
N GLY A 315 -3.30 11.87 -5.96
CA GLY A 315 -4.08 11.94 -4.73
C GLY A 315 -4.68 10.59 -4.38
N ASN A 316 -5.46 10.55 -3.31
CA ASN A 316 -6.27 9.38 -2.99
C ASN A 316 -7.55 9.39 -3.83
N ALA A 317 -7.75 8.32 -4.60
CA ALA A 317 -9.04 7.99 -5.19
C ALA A 317 -9.40 6.55 -4.77
N ILE A 318 -9.36 6.34 -3.44
CA ILE A 318 -9.71 5.08 -2.79
C ILE A 318 -10.72 5.32 -1.67
N GLN A 319 -11.56 4.32 -1.44
CA GLN A 319 -12.49 4.27 -0.32
C GLN A 319 -12.43 2.89 0.34
N SER A 320 -12.76 2.80 1.63
CA SER A 320 -12.71 1.54 2.38
C SER A 320 -14.04 0.82 2.32
N ALA A 321 -14.05 -0.39 1.76
CA ALA A 321 -15.17 -1.31 1.82
C ALA A 321 -14.96 -2.29 2.98
N ALA A 322 -15.84 -2.24 3.98
CA ALA A 322 -15.80 -3.14 5.14
C ALA A 322 -16.84 -4.24 5.00
N THR A 323 -16.40 -5.50 5.04
CA THR A 323 -17.30 -6.66 5.11
C THR A 323 -17.23 -7.23 6.52
N ALA A 324 -18.36 -7.25 7.23
CA ALA A 324 -18.47 -7.79 8.58
C ALA A 324 -19.33 -9.07 8.61
N ALA A 325 -18.97 -9.98 9.50
CA ALA A 325 -19.69 -11.22 9.78
C ALA A 325 -19.35 -11.72 11.19
N LEU A 326 -20.13 -12.66 11.72
CA LEU A 326 -19.75 -13.38 12.94
C LEU A 326 -18.61 -14.36 12.63
N ALA A 327 -17.67 -14.53 13.56
CA ALA A 327 -16.54 -15.45 13.39
C ALA A 327 -17.02 -16.87 13.10
N GLY A 328 -18.06 -17.35 13.80
CA GLY A 328 -18.63 -18.67 13.56
C GLY A 328 -19.23 -18.86 12.16
N GLU A 329 -19.69 -17.78 11.51
CA GLU A 329 -20.16 -17.85 10.12
C GLU A 329 -19.00 -17.91 9.14
N VAL A 330 -17.95 -17.10 9.36
CA VAL A 330 -16.74 -17.08 8.53
C VAL A 330 -16.06 -18.45 8.55
N GLU A 331 -16.00 -19.09 9.72
CA GLU A 331 -15.42 -20.42 9.88
C GLU A 331 -16.35 -21.53 9.35
N GLY A 332 -17.64 -21.45 9.64
CA GLY A 332 -18.60 -22.52 9.36
C GLY A 332 -19.13 -22.58 7.93
N LYS A 333 -19.14 -21.46 7.18
CA LYS A 333 -19.74 -21.38 5.83
C LYS A 333 -18.74 -21.51 4.69
N GLY A 334 -17.44 -21.55 4.99
CA GLY A 334 -16.35 -21.82 4.04
C GLY A 334 -15.93 -20.64 3.16
N VAL A 335 -14.85 -20.85 2.39
CA VAL A 335 -14.16 -19.80 1.61
C VAL A 335 -15.05 -19.17 0.53
N ARG A 336 -15.93 -19.95 -0.11
CA ARG A 336 -16.86 -19.44 -1.13
C ARG A 336 -17.81 -18.40 -0.54
N TRP A 337 -18.42 -18.72 0.60
CA TRP A 337 -19.34 -17.79 1.26
C TRP A 337 -18.64 -16.50 1.65
N CYS A 338 -17.43 -16.60 2.22
CA CYS A 338 -16.61 -15.43 2.52
C CYS A 338 -16.35 -14.58 1.27
N ALA A 339 -16.04 -15.22 0.14
CA ALA A 339 -15.77 -14.55 -1.12
C ALA A 339 -17.01 -13.89 -1.72
N GLU A 340 -18.19 -14.52 -1.62
CA GLU A 340 -19.48 -13.93 -2.01
C GLU A 340 -19.80 -12.69 -1.17
N ARG A 341 -19.52 -12.70 0.14
CA ARG A 341 -19.70 -11.55 1.03
C ARG A 341 -18.77 -10.38 0.66
N LEU A 342 -17.50 -10.67 0.41
CA LEU A 342 -16.54 -9.66 -0.07
C LEU A 342 -16.94 -9.11 -1.44
N ASN A 343 -17.38 -9.98 -2.35
CA ASN A 343 -17.83 -9.60 -3.68
C ASN A 343 -19.04 -8.68 -3.63
N GLY A 344 -20.09 -9.05 -2.89
CA GLY A 344 -21.28 -8.24 -2.71
C GLY A 344 -20.97 -6.86 -2.15
N THR A 345 -20.08 -6.77 -1.15
CA THR A 345 -19.67 -5.49 -0.56
C THR A 345 -18.94 -4.61 -1.58
N VAL A 346 -18.01 -5.17 -2.36
CA VAL A 346 -17.27 -4.41 -3.39
C VAL A 346 -18.15 -4.05 -4.59
N ALA A 347 -19.10 -4.90 -4.97
CA ALA A 347 -20.02 -4.66 -6.08
C ALA A 347 -21.07 -3.60 -5.73
N GLY A 348 -21.60 -3.63 -4.51
CA GLY A 348 -22.55 -2.65 -4.00
C GLY A 348 -21.92 -1.34 -3.51
N HIS A 349 -20.58 -1.19 -3.57
CA HIS A 349 -19.91 0.01 -3.10
C HIS A 349 -20.14 1.20 -4.04
N GLY A 350 -21.04 2.08 -3.64
CA GLY A 350 -21.35 3.36 -4.28
C GLY A 350 -20.39 4.47 -3.83
N VAL A 351 -19.69 5.08 -4.78
CA VAL A 351 -18.65 6.09 -4.46
C VAL A 351 -19.29 7.38 -3.98
N ARG A 352 -20.41 7.82 -4.57
CA ARG A 352 -21.08 9.08 -4.24
C ARG A 352 -21.77 8.99 -2.89
N GLU A 353 -22.42 7.87 -2.62
CA GLU A 353 -23.08 7.55 -1.35
C GLU A 353 -22.07 7.57 -0.20
N TYR A 354 -20.86 7.04 -0.41
CA TYR A 354 -19.79 7.13 0.59
C TYR A 354 -19.34 8.59 0.81
N VAL A 355 -19.25 9.39 -0.25
CA VAL A 355 -18.93 10.83 -0.11
C VAL A 355 -20.01 11.52 0.72
N GLU A 356 -21.28 11.35 0.38
CA GLU A 356 -22.41 11.94 1.10
C GLU A 356 -22.45 11.51 2.57
N GLU A 357 -22.18 10.23 2.86
CA GLU A 357 -22.07 9.74 4.25
C GLU A 357 -20.92 10.43 4.99
N TRP A 358 -19.75 10.53 4.36
CA TRP A 358 -18.58 11.19 4.94
C TRP A 358 -18.81 12.69 5.14
N GLU A 359 -19.53 13.36 4.24
CA GLU A 359 -19.88 14.78 4.38
C GLU A 359 -20.79 15.05 5.57
N ARG A 360 -21.71 14.12 5.88
CA ARG A 360 -22.60 14.21 7.05
C ARG A 360 -21.84 13.99 8.36
N GLU A 361 -20.83 13.14 8.34
CA GLU A 361 -20.00 12.85 9.51
C GLU A 361 -18.50 12.69 9.13
N PRO A 362 -17.79 13.82 8.91
CA PRO A 362 -16.38 13.78 8.53
C PRO A 362 -15.54 13.09 9.59
N ARG A 363 -14.87 12.00 9.19
CA ARG A 363 -14.11 11.14 10.11
C ARG A 363 -12.81 10.64 9.51
N CYS A 364 -11.89 10.32 10.41
CA CYS A 364 -10.60 9.71 10.08
C CYS A 364 -10.75 8.23 9.73
N PHE A 365 -9.73 7.68 9.07
CA PHE A 365 -9.71 6.24 8.78
C PHE A 365 -9.50 5.45 10.08
N PRO A 366 -10.33 4.41 10.36
CA PRO A 366 -10.20 3.59 11.56
C PRO A 366 -9.02 2.62 11.43
N LEU A 367 -7.81 3.15 11.55
CA LEU A 367 -6.56 2.40 11.45
C LEU A 367 -6.32 1.55 12.70
N GLY A 368 -5.91 0.30 12.52
CA GLY A 368 -5.57 -0.61 13.61
C GLY A 368 -6.58 -1.75 13.79
N ASN A 369 -6.46 -2.45 14.91
CA ASN A 369 -7.28 -3.62 15.26
C ASN A 369 -7.77 -3.56 16.72
N ALA A 370 -8.36 -2.43 17.12
CA ALA A 370 -8.79 -2.22 18.51
C ALA A 370 -9.76 -3.30 19.03
N GLY A 371 -10.60 -3.88 18.16
CA GLY A 371 -11.53 -4.96 18.51
C GLY A 371 -10.96 -6.38 18.43
N GLY A 372 -9.71 -6.56 17.97
CA GLY A 372 -9.08 -7.86 17.76
C GLY A 372 -9.60 -8.67 16.54
N GLY A 373 -10.72 -8.26 15.93
CA GLY A 373 -11.35 -8.95 14.80
C GLY A 373 -11.17 -8.29 13.43
N MET A 374 -10.34 -7.25 13.32
CA MET A 374 -10.11 -6.52 12.07
C MET A 374 -9.00 -7.17 11.24
N VAL A 375 -9.23 -7.25 9.93
CA VAL A 375 -8.21 -7.54 8.91
C VAL A 375 -8.28 -6.44 7.86
N VAL A 376 -7.14 -5.84 7.51
CA VAL A 376 -7.07 -4.73 6.54
C VAL A 376 -6.14 -5.12 5.40
N MET A 377 -6.74 -5.38 4.24
CA MET A 377 -6.03 -5.59 2.98
C MET A 377 -5.67 -4.25 2.35
N GLY A 378 -4.37 -3.93 2.34
CA GLY A 378 -3.82 -2.80 1.60
C GLY A 378 -2.98 -3.24 0.40
N SER A 379 -2.56 -2.26 -0.38
CA SER A 379 -1.81 -2.48 -1.63
C SER A 379 -2.61 -3.30 -2.67
N SER A 380 -1.99 -3.58 -3.81
CA SER A 380 -2.57 -4.40 -4.87
C SER A 380 -1.46 -5.09 -5.66
N PRO A 381 -1.62 -6.37 -6.03
CA PRO A 381 -0.67 -7.04 -6.90
C PRO A 381 -0.68 -6.49 -8.33
N ARG A 382 -1.63 -5.61 -8.67
CA ARG A 382 -1.69 -4.93 -9.97
C ARG A 382 -0.77 -3.72 -10.08
N PHE A 383 -0.19 -3.26 -8.97
CA PHE A 383 0.71 -2.13 -9.02
C PHE A 383 2.02 -2.48 -9.74
N PRO A 384 2.58 -1.57 -10.54
CA PRO A 384 3.77 -1.81 -11.37
C PRO A 384 5.08 -1.76 -10.56
N MET A 385 5.16 -2.50 -9.46
CA MET A 385 6.24 -2.34 -8.47
C MET A 385 7.60 -2.82 -8.98
N TYR A 386 7.61 -3.79 -9.89
CA TYR A 386 8.82 -4.31 -10.55
C TYR A 386 9.13 -3.62 -11.88
N GLU A 387 8.36 -2.59 -12.29
CA GLU A 387 8.75 -1.67 -13.37
C GLU A 387 9.74 -0.59 -12.87
N ASN A 388 10.05 -0.60 -11.58
CA ASN A 388 10.92 0.36 -10.91
C ASN A 388 12.41 0.10 -11.22
N ASP A 389 12.79 0.29 -12.49
CA ASP A 389 14.15 0.11 -12.99
C ASP A 389 14.86 1.46 -13.13
N PHE A 390 15.89 1.67 -12.32
CA PHE A 390 16.75 2.86 -12.31
C PHE A 390 17.87 2.82 -13.38
N GLY A 391 17.90 1.78 -14.21
CA GLY A 391 18.96 1.50 -15.18
C GLY A 391 19.89 0.39 -14.73
N TRP A 392 19.60 -0.20 -13.58
CA TRP A 392 20.43 -1.20 -12.91
C TRP A 392 19.77 -2.57 -12.96
N GLY A 393 18.69 -2.68 -13.72
CA GLY A 393 17.90 -3.88 -13.87
C GLY A 393 16.67 -3.88 -12.96
N ARG A 394 15.85 -4.89 -13.20
CA ARG A 394 14.61 -5.12 -12.50
C ARG A 394 14.85 -5.35 -10.99
N PRO A 395 14.01 -4.79 -10.10
CA PRO A 395 14.09 -5.06 -8.67
C PRO A 395 14.18 -6.56 -8.34
N VAL A 396 15.04 -6.88 -7.37
CA VAL A 396 15.18 -8.22 -6.79
C VAL A 396 13.99 -8.50 -5.85
N ALA A 397 13.55 -7.50 -5.09
CA ALA A 397 12.40 -7.62 -4.21
C ALA A 397 11.78 -6.26 -3.90
N VAL A 398 10.51 -6.29 -3.51
CA VAL A 398 9.81 -5.13 -2.94
C VAL A 398 9.62 -5.37 -1.45
N ARG A 399 9.83 -4.34 -0.63
CA ARG A 399 9.63 -4.39 0.83
C ARG A 399 8.85 -3.17 1.31
N SER A 400 8.28 -3.26 2.51
CA SER A 400 7.62 -2.15 3.17
C SER A 400 8.16 -1.88 4.57
N GLY A 401 8.12 -0.61 4.98
CA GLY A 401 8.66 -0.17 6.27
C GLY A 401 7.75 -0.50 7.46
N ARG A 402 8.10 0.02 8.64
CA ARG A 402 7.35 -0.22 9.90
C ARG A 402 5.97 0.46 9.90
N ASN A 403 5.82 1.56 9.17
CA ASN A 403 4.61 2.36 9.20
C ASN A 403 3.37 1.55 8.80
N ASN A 404 2.26 1.81 9.51
CA ASN A 404 0.97 1.13 9.32
C ASN A 404 0.97 -0.39 9.58
N LYS A 405 2.02 -0.96 10.20
CA LYS A 405 2.05 -2.38 10.60
C LYS A 405 1.44 -2.58 11.98
N PHE A 406 0.35 -3.35 12.02
CA PHE A 406 -0.41 -3.74 13.21
C PHE A 406 -0.99 -5.14 13.00
N ASP A 407 -1.42 -5.82 14.07
CA ASP A 407 -2.06 -7.14 13.96
C ASP A 407 -3.30 -7.11 13.05
N GLY A 408 -3.29 -7.93 11.99
CA GLY A 408 -4.34 -7.98 10.97
C GLY A 408 -4.07 -7.11 9.75
N LYS A 409 -2.92 -6.43 9.68
CA LYS A 409 -2.51 -5.72 8.46
C LYS A 409 -1.97 -6.71 7.43
N ILE A 410 -2.43 -6.57 6.18
CA ILE A 410 -1.92 -7.31 5.03
C ILE A 410 -1.57 -6.34 3.90
N SER A 411 -0.44 -6.58 3.22
CA SER A 411 -0.07 -5.92 1.98
C SER A 411 0.09 -6.95 0.86
N ALA A 412 -0.59 -6.75 -0.27
CA ALA A 412 -0.40 -7.56 -1.46
C ALA A 412 0.62 -6.93 -2.43
N PHE A 413 1.55 -7.76 -2.91
CA PHE A 413 2.58 -7.43 -3.89
C PHE A 413 2.48 -8.37 -5.10
N PRO A 414 2.75 -7.92 -6.33
CA PRO A 414 2.98 -8.86 -7.43
C PRO A 414 4.17 -9.77 -7.08
N GLY A 415 4.12 -11.03 -7.44
CA GLY A 415 5.32 -11.87 -7.37
C GLY A 415 6.32 -11.43 -8.44
N ARG A 416 7.62 -11.52 -8.13
CA ARG A 416 8.68 -11.06 -9.04
C ARG A 416 8.57 -11.72 -10.41
N GLU A 417 8.46 -13.03 -10.52
CA GLU A 417 8.48 -13.68 -11.85
C GLU A 417 7.24 -13.43 -12.72
N GLY A 418 6.24 -12.72 -12.19
CA GLY A 418 5.00 -12.43 -12.91
C GLY A 418 4.09 -13.65 -12.96
N GLY A 419 3.41 -13.86 -14.09
CA GLY A 419 2.52 -15.02 -14.27
C GLY A 419 1.31 -15.06 -13.33
N GLY A 420 0.89 -13.90 -12.79
CA GLY A 420 -0.21 -13.81 -11.83
C GLY A 420 0.15 -14.24 -10.40
N SER A 421 1.42 -14.48 -10.10
CA SER A 421 1.87 -14.74 -8.73
C SER A 421 1.70 -13.52 -7.82
N VAL A 422 1.51 -13.78 -6.53
CA VAL A 422 1.27 -12.76 -5.50
C VAL A 422 2.06 -13.10 -4.24
N ASP A 423 2.74 -12.10 -3.68
CA ASP A 423 3.34 -12.17 -2.36
C ASP A 423 2.47 -11.39 -1.37
N LEU A 424 2.07 -12.05 -0.28
CA LEU A 424 1.31 -11.43 0.80
C LEU A 424 2.20 -11.21 2.02
N GLU A 425 2.49 -9.95 2.33
CA GLU A 425 3.10 -9.57 3.60
C GLU A 425 1.98 -9.48 4.65
N VAL A 426 1.97 -10.44 5.56
CA VAL A 426 0.97 -10.63 6.61
C VAL A 426 1.58 -10.25 7.95
N VAL A 427 0.92 -9.35 8.68
CA VAL A 427 1.32 -8.91 10.02
C VAL A 427 0.27 -9.40 11.02
N LEU A 428 0.68 -10.25 11.96
CA LEU A 428 -0.21 -10.81 12.97
C LEU A 428 0.47 -10.88 14.34
N ALA A 429 -0.33 -10.95 15.40
CA ALA A 429 0.17 -11.36 16.72
C ALA A 429 0.82 -12.77 16.63
N PRO A 430 1.89 -13.07 17.40
CA PRO A 430 2.63 -14.33 17.28
C PRO A 430 1.78 -15.59 17.31
N GLY A 431 0.78 -15.65 18.19
CA GLY A 431 -0.13 -16.80 18.29
C GLY A 431 -0.99 -16.98 17.03
N ALA A 432 -1.56 -15.89 16.50
CA ALA A 432 -2.33 -15.93 15.26
C ALA A 432 -1.45 -16.23 14.03
N MET A 433 -0.19 -15.76 14.01
CA MET A 433 0.75 -16.14 12.95
C MET A 433 1.05 -17.64 12.98
N ALA A 434 1.34 -18.20 14.16
CA ALA A 434 1.57 -19.65 14.30
C ALA A 434 0.34 -20.46 13.90
N GLY A 435 -0.87 -20.01 14.27
CA GLY A 435 -2.11 -20.61 13.82
C GLY A 435 -2.25 -20.61 12.30
N LEU A 436 -1.96 -19.47 11.65
CA LEU A 436 -2.01 -19.34 10.20
C LEU A 436 -0.98 -20.25 9.48
N GLU A 437 0.25 -20.32 10.00
CA GLU A 437 1.32 -21.20 9.48
C GLU A 437 0.95 -22.69 9.59
N SER A 438 0.04 -23.05 10.51
CA SER A 438 -0.46 -24.42 10.70
C SER A 438 -1.81 -24.70 10.02
N ASP A 439 -2.45 -23.71 9.41
CA ASP A 439 -3.79 -23.85 8.81
C ASP A 439 -3.71 -24.61 7.48
N PRO A 440 -4.25 -25.83 7.37
CA PRO A 440 -4.10 -26.66 6.18
C PRO A 440 -4.91 -26.12 4.98
N GLU A 441 -6.03 -25.43 5.22
CA GLU A 441 -6.83 -24.86 4.13
C GLU A 441 -6.10 -23.67 3.48
N PHE A 442 -5.36 -22.90 4.28
CA PHE A 442 -4.50 -21.82 3.81
C PHE A 442 -3.22 -22.35 3.15
N MET A 443 -2.48 -23.20 3.86
CA MET A 443 -1.15 -23.63 3.46
C MET A 443 -1.13 -24.49 2.19
N GLN A 444 -2.23 -25.15 1.83
CA GLN A 444 -2.33 -25.89 0.56
C GLN A 444 -2.19 -25.01 -0.70
N TYR A 445 -2.41 -23.69 -0.58
CA TYR A 445 -2.29 -22.74 -1.69
C TYR A 445 -0.97 -21.95 -1.65
N VAL A 446 -0.28 -21.95 -0.51
CA VAL A 446 1.01 -21.28 -0.35
C VAL A 446 2.08 -22.05 -1.12
N THR A 447 2.86 -21.33 -1.92
CA THR A 447 4.03 -21.88 -2.59
C THR A 447 5.16 -22.01 -1.56
N LEU A 448 5.62 -23.24 -1.34
CA LEU A 448 6.81 -23.50 -0.55
C LEU A 448 8.03 -23.00 -1.34
N CYS A 449 8.72 -22.00 -0.80
CA CYS A 449 9.95 -21.44 -1.37
C CYS A 449 11.18 -22.23 -0.94
#